data_AF-A0A482US71-F1
#
_entry.id   AF-A0A482US71-F1
#
_cell.length_a   1.000
_cell.length_b   1.000
_cell.length_c   1.000
_cell.angle_alpha   90.00
_cell.angle_beta   90.00
_cell.angle_gamma   90.00
#
_symmetry.space_group_name_H-M   'P 1'
#
loop_
_entity.id
_entity.type
_entity.pdbx_description
1 polymer ?
#
loop_
_entity_poly.entity_id
_entity_poly.type
_entity_poly.pdbx_seq_one_letter_code
_entity_poly.pdbx_strand_id
1 'polypeptide(L)' 'MTIHASSSAPGKAILFGEHAVVYGVTAIAVALSDLRIKADVVSYPRSPSLAHILSRYFYIDA' A
#
# COMPACT_ATOMS: atom_id res chain seq x y z
N MET A 1 4.30 -22.42 14.97
CA MET A 1 3.29 -21.96 14.00
C MET A 1 3.73 -20.61 13.44
N THR A 2 3.94 -20.54 12.12
CA THR A 2 4.28 -19.28 11.42
C THR A 2 2.98 -18.63 10.99
N ILE A 3 2.80 -17.33 11.26
CA ILE A 3 1.62 -16.58 10.80
C ILE A 3 2.03 -15.83 9.53
N HIS A 4 1.22 -15.95 8.47
CA HIS A 4 1.42 -15.22 7.23
C HIS A 4 0.17 -14.39 6.92
N ALA A 5 0.35 -13.11 6.60
CA ALA A 5 -0.69 -12.21 6.15
C ALA A 5 -0.22 -11.43 4.92
N SER A 6 -1.00 -11.47 3.84
CA SER A 6 -0.71 -10.77 2.58
C SER A 6 -1.78 -9.72 2.30
N SER A 7 -1.39 -8.55 1.79
CA SER A 7 -2.30 -7.46 1.44
C SER A 7 -1.86 -6.74 0.16
N SER A 8 -2.80 -6.09 -0.53
CA SER A 8 -2.51 -5.25 -1.70
C SER A 8 -3.33 -3.97 -1.69
N ALA A 9 -2.70 -2.86 -2.09
CA ALA A 9 -3.34 -1.55 -2.22
C ALA A 9 -3.04 -0.92 -3.59
N PRO A 10 -4.03 -0.27 -4.24
CA PRO A 10 -3.80 0.45 -5.48
C PRO A 10 -3.14 1.81 -5.22
N GLY A 11 -2.43 2.33 -6.21
CA GLY A 11 -2.14 3.74 -6.31
C GLY A 11 -3.40 4.56 -6.59
N LYS A 12 -3.29 5.88 -6.56
CA LYS A 12 -4.37 6.77 -6.98
C LYS A 12 -3.86 7.88 -7.90
N ALA A 13 -4.75 8.38 -8.74
CA ALA A 13 -4.60 9.64 -9.46
C ALA A 13 -5.72 10.61 -9.06
N ILE A 14 -5.45 11.91 -9.11
CA ILE A 14 -6.52 12.92 -9.08
C ILE A 14 -7.03 13.03 -10.53
N LEU A 15 -8.34 12.81 -10.72
CA LEU A 15 -8.98 12.88 -12.03
C LEU A 15 -9.47 14.31 -12.33
N PHE A 16 -9.91 15.01 -11.27
CA PHE A 16 -10.36 16.39 -11.36
C PHE A 16 -10.03 17.16 -10.07
N GLY A 17 -9.59 18.41 -10.22
CA GLY A 17 -9.47 19.36 -9.11
C GLY A 17 -8.08 19.43 -8.49
N GLU A 18 -7.03 19.09 -9.25
CA GLU A 18 -5.62 19.05 -8.83
C GLU A 18 -5.17 20.38 -8.22
N HIS A 19 -5.50 21.49 -8.89
CA HIS A 19 -5.19 22.83 -8.41
C HIS A 19 -6.31 23.44 -7.55
N ALA A 20 -7.54 22.97 -7.69
CA ALA A 20 -8.70 23.52 -6.99
C ALA A 20 -8.81 23.03 -5.54
N VAL A 21 -8.37 21.80 -5.26
CA VAL A 21 -8.42 21.21 -3.91
C VAL A 21 -7.60 21.98 -2.89
N VAL A 22 -6.54 22.65 -3.36
CA VAL A 22 -5.67 23.48 -2.53
C VAL A 22 -6.41 24.71 -1.96
N TYR A 23 -7.55 25.08 -2.57
CA TYR A 23 -8.42 26.17 -2.13
C TYR A 23 -9.72 25.69 -1.47
N GLY A 24 -9.81 24.40 -1.09
CA GLY A 24 -10.96 23.85 -0.37
C GLY A 24 -12.12 23.39 -1.24
N VAL A 25 -11.96 23.36 -2.58
CA VAL A 25 -12.93 22.79 -3.51
C VAL A 25 -12.76 21.27 -3.59
N THR A 26 -13.84 20.50 -3.63
CA THR A 26 -13.75 19.03 -3.71
C THR A 26 -13.06 18.57 -5.00
N ALA A 27 -12.18 17.58 -4.87
CA ALA A 27 -11.54 16.88 -5.99
C ALA A 27 -12.03 15.42 -6.08
N ILE A 28 -11.99 14.87 -7.29
CA ILE A 28 -12.29 13.46 -7.54
C ILE A 28 -10.98 12.73 -7.79
N ALA A 29 -10.72 11.68 -7.01
CA ALA A 29 -9.58 10.79 -7.23
C ALA A 29 -10.06 9.40 -7.63
N VAL A 30 -9.25 8.70 -8.41
CA VAL A 30 -9.52 7.34 -8.88
C VAL A 30 -8.40 6.41 -8.44
N ALA A 31 -8.77 5.17 -8.07
CA ALA A 31 -7.81 4.11 -7.86
C ALA A 31 -7.29 3.61 -9.21
N LEU A 32 -5.99 3.40 -9.31
CA LEU A 32 -5.36 2.85 -10.50
C LEU A 32 -5.37 1.32 -10.39
N SER A 33 -6.04 0.66 -11.34
CA SER A 33 -6.27 -0.80 -11.29
C SER A 33 -4.97 -1.59 -11.28
N ASP A 34 -4.04 -1.21 -12.15
CA ASP A 34 -2.82 -1.99 -12.44
C ASP A 34 -1.63 -1.53 -11.61
N LEU A 35 -1.59 -0.26 -11.18
CA LEU A 35 -0.54 0.25 -10.32
C LEU A 35 -0.83 -0.15 -8.87
N ARG A 36 -0.26 -1.26 -8.40
CA ARG A 36 -0.50 -1.80 -7.05
C ARG A 36 0.79 -2.05 -6.29
N ILE A 37 0.67 -1.97 -4.97
CA ILE A 37 1.69 -2.42 -4.01
C ILE A 37 1.17 -3.68 -3.33
N LYS A 38 2.06 -4.62 -3.06
CA LYS A 38 1.82 -5.81 -2.25
C LYS A 38 2.66 -5.74 -0.97
N ALA A 39 2.09 -6.14 0.15
CA ALA A 39 2.77 -6.21 1.43
C ALA A 39 2.47 -7.55 2.12
N ASP A 40 3.54 -8.27 2.43
CA ASP A 40 3.50 -9.58 3.09
C ASP A 40 4.16 -9.50 4.46
N VAL A 41 3.48 -10.04 5.47
CA VAL A 41 3.93 -10.10 6.86
C VAL A 41 4.04 -11.56 7.27
N VAL A 42 5.25 -11.97 7.65
CA VAL A 42 5.56 -13.31 8.16
C VAL A 42 6.02 -13.19 9.62
N SER A 43 5.34 -13.88 10.53
CA SER A 43 5.74 -13.99 11.93
C SER A 43 6.33 -15.36 12.22
N TYR A 44 7.55 -15.39 12.77
CA TYR A 44 8.23 -16.62 13.18
C TYR A 44 8.07 -16.85 14.68
N PRO A 45 7.72 -18.08 15.10
CA PRO A 45 7.49 -18.39 16.49
C PRO A 45 8.81 -18.59 17.27
N ARG A 46 9.66 -17.55 17.41
CA ARG A 46 10.71 -17.45 18.45
C ARG A 46 11.45 -16.10 18.52
N SER A 47 10.73 -14.97 18.54
CA SER A 47 11.29 -13.69 19.04
C SER A 47 10.14 -12.80 19.53
N PRO A 48 9.93 -12.62 20.84
CA PRO A 48 8.77 -11.89 21.37
C PRO A 48 8.74 -10.39 21.06
N SER A 49 9.78 -9.82 20.44
CA SER A 49 9.97 -8.37 20.37
C SER A 49 10.29 -7.81 18.98
N LEU A 50 10.42 -8.64 17.93
CA LEU A 50 10.77 -8.17 16.60
C LEU A 50 9.98 -8.93 15.53
N ALA A 51 8.85 -8.37 15.12
CA ALA A 51 8.23 -8.70 13.83
C ALA A 51 9.21 -8.23 12.74
N HIS A 52 10.03 -9.15 12.25
CA HIS A 52 10.96 -8.88 11.17
C HIS A 52 10.13 -8.70 9.88
N ILE A 53 10.03 -7.47 9.38
CA ILE A 53 9.50 -7.23 8.02
C ILE A 53 10.58 -7.76 7.05
N LEU A 54 10.47 -9.03 6.68
CA LEU A 54 11.47 -9.72 5.85
C LEU A 54 11.42 -9.35 4.37
N SER A 55 10.35 -8.69 3.91
CA SER A 55 10.25 -8.23 2.53
C SER A 55 10.20 -6.71 2.50
N ARG A 56 11.37 -6.11 2.28
CA ARG A 56 11.49 -4.73 1.80
C ARG A 56 11.58 -4.68 0.28
N TYR A 57 11.06 -5.69 -0.41
CA TYR A 57 10.97 -5.64 -1.87
C TYR A 57 9.66 -4.97 -2.26
N PHE A 58 9.76 -3.66 -2.47
CA PHE A 58 8.73 -2.86 -3.11
C PHE A 58 8.68 -3.26 -4.59
N TYR A 59 7.88 -4.26 -4.92
CA TYR A 59 7.57 -4.59 -6.31
C TYR A 59 6.40 -3.71 -6.75
N ILE A 60 6.69 -2.78 -7.65
CA ILE A 60 5.66 -2.11 -8.44
C ILE A 60 5.45 -3.03 -9.65
N ASP A 61 4.35 -3.77 -9.65
CA ASP A 61 3.86 -4.41 -10.87
C ASP A 61 3.45 -3.24 -11.80
N ALA A 62 4.33 -2.89 -12.75
CA ALA A 62 4.15 -1.80 -13.72
C ALA A 62 3.73 -2.35 -15.08
#